data_AF-A0A418BV05-F1
#
_entry.id   AF-A0A418BV05-F1
#
_cell.length_a   1.000
_cell.length_b   1.000
_cell.length_c   1.000
_cell.angle_alpha   90.00
_cell.angle_beta   90.00
_cell.angle_gamma   90.00
#
_symmetry.space_group_name_H-M   'P 1'
#
loop_
_entity.id
_entity.type
_entity.pdbx_description
1 polymer ?
#
loop_
_entity_poly.entity_id
_entity_poly.type
_entity_poly.pdbx_seq_one_letter_code
_entity_poly.pdbx_strand_id
1 'polypeptide(L)'
;MELFPCFIRCAAPGSKTSQILETLTVSDTQDGFVVANDASEKRGYMLVHQLLRLGLLSAVVTCHQGQDFPGLYDPTTQHLHTTNAFDRVLCDVPCTGDGTLRKNENIWRHWHVGDGLTLHPIQLEIAMRGAALLKVGGTMVYSTCSFNPIENEAVVAELIRRSDGALRLVEVALPGLKHRQGLTTWQVGWQSKTKAKKQRHITANDDPTPPIMAWYRSFSEDIPADLRGYRLTRSMFPPDEQDGNVVHLERCLRFVPHDQNTGGFFVAVLEKVAPLPGADEQGLPAYEVHSELGPKCYRYVCRLCNQPGHHIQDCSLSKKSLDKAALNAASSLPLSPESGYTGAHEEDAPSNENATADEVSAGVLKALPPSVWGTLQDFYGLPDAFPS
;
A
#
# COMPACT_ATOMS: atom_id res chain seq x y z
N MET A 1 -17.81 2.56 29.63
CA MET A 1 -17.14 1.83 28.55
C MET A 1 -16.32 2.89 27.84
N GLU A 2 -15.04 3.00 28.18
CA GLU A 2 -14.15 4.01 27.60
C GLU A 2 -13.94 3.67 26.13
N LEU A 3 -14.18 4.63 25.24
CA LEU A 3 -13.96 4.44 23.81
C LEU A 3 -12.52 4.87 23.48
N PHE A 4 -11.64 3.91 23.17
CA PHE A 4 -10.32 4.20 22.61
C PHE A 4 -10.27 3.87 21.11
N PRO A 5 -10.69 4.80 20.23
CA PRO A 5 -10.43 4.69 18.80
C PRO A 5 -8.97 5.02 18.47
N CYS A 6 -8.32 4.14 17.70
CA CYS A 6 -6.96 4.34 17.21
C CYS A 6 -6.90 4.37 15.68
N PHE A 7 -6.16 5.34 15.13
CA PHE A 7 -5.73 5.36 13.74
C PHE A 7 -4.32 4.84 13.64
N ILE A 8 -4.10 3.89 12.74
CA ILE A 8 -2.82 3.17 12.69
C ILE A 8 -1.89 3.70 11.61
N ARG A 9 -2.32 4.45 10.58
CA ARG A 9 -1.35 4.96 9.58
C ARG A 9 -1.64 6.28 8.84
N CYS A 10 -2.87 6.70 8.63
CA CYS A 10 -3.15 7.91 7.82
C CYS A 10 -4.21 8.80 8.48
N ALA A 11 -3.95 9.22 9.72
CA ALA A 11 -4.84 10.16 10.39
C ALA A 11 -4.90 11.53 9.68
N ALA A 12 -3.81 11.98 9.06
CA ALA A 12 -3.78 13.27 8.36
C ALA A 12 -4.45 13.21 6.97
N PRO A 13 -5.12 14.27 6.48
CA PRO A 13 -5.14 15.65 6.99
C PRO A 13 -6.07 15.89 8.20
N GLY A 14 -6.71 14.86 8.74
CA GLY A 14 -7.44 14.94 10.01
C GLY A 14 -8.95 14.92 9.90
N SER A 15 -9.54 14.91 8.70
CA SER A 15 -11.00 14.95 8.56
C SER A 15 -11.71 13.79 9.26
N LYS A 16 -11.20 12.56 9.11
CA LYS A 16 -11.73 11.38 9.80
C LYS A 16 -11.51 11.47 11.31
N THR A 17 -10.33 11.90 11.73
CA THR A 17 -9.98 12.07 13.16
C THR A 17 -10.88 13.08 13.84
N SER A 18 -11.12 14.22 13.20
CA SER A 18 -12.01 15.27 13.70
C SER A 18 -13.46 14.80 13.84
N GLN A 19 -13.99 14.05 12.85
CA GLN A 19 -15.35 13.49 12.94
C GLN A 19 -15.52 12.49 14.09
N ILE A 20 -14.50 11.64 14.33
CA ILE A 20 -14.51 10.73 15.47
C ILE A 20 -14.50 11.51 16.78
N LEU A 21 -13.62 12.51 16.91
CA LEU A 21 -13.55 13.37 18.09
C LEU A 21 -14.85 14.15 18.34
N GLU A 22 -15.48 14.65 17.29
CA GLU A 22 -16.78 15.33 17.38
C GLU A 22 -17.86 14.37 17.89
N THR A 23 -17.90 13.14 17.38
CA THR A 23 -18.82 12.10 17.85
C THR A 23 -18.59 11.76 19.33
N LEU A 24 -17.33 11.69 19.77
CA LEU A 24 -16.99 11.49 21.18
C LEU A 24 -17.43 12.66 22.06
N THR A 25 -17.31 13.89 21.55
CA THR A 25 -17.66 15.12 22.30
C THR A 25 -19.17 15.29 22.48
N VAL A 26 -19.95 14.88 21.47
CA VAL A 26 -21.43 14.94 21.46
C VAL A 26 -22.05 13.86 22.35
N SER A 27 -21.33 12.77 22.61
CA SER A 27 -21.82 11.69 23.47
C SER A 27 -21.82 12.13 24.95
N ASP A 28 -22.91 11.86 25.67
CA ASP A 28 -23.16 12.32 27.06
C ASP A 28 -22.06 11.92 28.07
N THR A 29 -21.22 10.95 27.72
CA THR A 29 -20.17 10.46 28.61
C THR A 29 -18.89 11.31 28.58
N GLN A 30 -18.63 12.11 27.52
CA GLN A 30 -17.36 12.84 27.26
C GLN A 30 -16.04 12.09 27.53
N ASP A 31 -16.11 10.77 27.75
CA ASP A 31 -15.00 9.90 28.09
C ASP A 31 -14.47 9.20 26.83
N GLY A 32 -13.19 9.39 26.57
CA GLY A 32 -12.46 8.73 25.49
C GLY A 32 -11.37 9.64 24.92
N PHE A 33 -10.38 9.03 24.29
CA PHE A 33 -9.37 9.77 23.54
C PHE A 33 -9.02 9.02 22.26
N VAL A 34 -8.56 9.78 21.27
CA VAL A 34 -8.17 9.25 19.96
C VAL A 34 -6.65 9.19 19.87
N VAL A 35 -6.09 8.03 19.55
CA VAL A 35 -4.68 7.95 19.13
C VAL A 35 -4.63 8.08 17.61
N ALA A 36 -3.96 9.12 17.14
CA ALA A 36 -3.90 9.46 15.73
C ALA A 36 -2.47 9.31 15.20
N ASN A 37 -2.18 8.20 14.53
CA ASN A 37 -0.86 7.93 13.94
C ASN A 37 -0.76 8.34 12.46
N ASP A 38 0.36 8.94 12.08
CA ASP A 38 0.78 9.12 10.69
C ASP A 38 2.26 8.76 10.51
N ALA A 39 2.64 8.23 9.36
CA ALA A 39 4.04 7.90 9.08
C ALA A 39 4.89 9.14 8.73
N SER A 40 4.27 10.27 8.41
CA SER A 40 4.95 11.52 8.04
C SER A 40 4.85 12.57 9.13
N GLU A 41 6.01 13.00 9.64
CA GLU A 41 6.09 14.06 10.65
C GLU A 41 5.40 15.36 10.20
N LYS A 42 5.65 15.79 8.95
CA LYS A 42 5.00 16.97 8.34
C LYS A 42 3.48 16.85 8.38
N ARG A 43 2.94 15.66 8.09
CA ARG A 43 1.49 15.40 8.13
C ARG A 43 0.96 15.34 9.56
N GLY A 44 1.74 14.81 10.50
CA GLY A 44 1.47 14.87 11.94
C GLY A 44 1.31 16.31 12.44
N TYR A 45 2.22 17.23 12.10
CA TYR A 45 2.09 18.63 12.47
C TYR A 45 0.85 19.30 11.88
N MET A 46 0.52 19.00 10.61
CA MET A 46 -0.72 19.50 10.01
C MET A 46 -1.96 19.03 10.77
N LEU A 47 -1.97 17.75 11.19
CA LEU A 47 -3.04 17.20 12.01
C LEU A 47 -3.15 17.92 13.36
N VAL A 48 -2.02 18.12 14.07
CA VAL A 48 -2.01 18.86 15.35
C VAL A 48 -2.60 20.26 15.19
N HIS A 49 -2.16 21.00 14.17
CA HIS A 49 -2.68 22.35 13.91
C HIS A 49 -4.19 22.33 13.61
N GLN A 50 -4.66 21.35 12.84
CA GLN A 50 -6.07 21.21 12.52
C GLN A 50 -6.92 20.89 13.77
N LEU A 51 -6.45 20.00 14.65
CA LEU A 51 -7.13 19.63 15.89
C LEU A 51 -7.20 20.81 16.87
N LEU A 52 -6.09 21.55 17.03
CA LEU A 52 -6.04 22.75 17.87
C LEU A 52 -7.00 23.84 17.37
N ARG A 53 -7.05 24.06 16.04
CA ARG A 53 -7.97 25.04 15.44
C ARG A 53 -9.44 24.68 15.68
N LEU A 54 -9.77 23.39 15.73
CA LEU A 54 -11.13 22.91 16.00
C LEU A 54 -11.43 22.79 17.51
N GLY A 55 -10.46 23.04 18.40
CA GLY A 55 -10.61 22.89 19.84
C GLY A 55 -10.78 21.43 20.30
N LEU A 56 -10.36 20.46 19.49
CA LEU A 56 -10.50 19.03 19.78
C LEU A 56 -9.26 18.53 20.51
N LEU A 57 -9.31 18.52 21.85
CA LEU A 57 -8.14 18.24 22.70
C LEU A 57 -8.03 16.78 23.14
N SER A 58 -9.07 15.96 22.98
CA SER A 58 -9.08 14.55 23.38
C SER A 58 -8.35 13.62 22.38
N ALA A 59 -7.17 14.03 21.90
CA ALA A 59 -6.40 13.29 20.92
C ALA A 59 -4.91 13.32 21.20
N VAL A 60 -4.23 12.20 20.95
CA VAL A 60 -2.78 12.07 20.97
C VAL A 60 -2.30 11.80 19.55
N VAL A 61 -1.45 12.68 19.02
CA VAL A 61 -0.86 12.49 17.69
C VAL A 61 0.50 11.81 17.81
N THR A 62 0.70 10.71 17.08
CA THR A 62 1.97 9.97 17.05
C THR A 62 2.53 9.92 15.64
N CYS A 63 3.85 9.75 15.54
CA CYS A 63 4.54 9.58 14.26
C CYS A 63 5.26 8.24 14.23
N HIS A 64 4.66 7.23 13.60
CA HIS A 64 5.24 5.89 13.48
C HIS A 64 4.81 5.20 12.19
N GLN A 65 5.61 4.24 11.72
CA GLN A 65 5.17 3.33 10.66
C GLN A 65 4.00 2.48 11.17
N GLY A 66 2.89 2.45 10.44
CA GLY A 66 1.65 1.85 10.94
C GLY A 66 1.70 0.33 11.10
N GLN A 67 2.47 -0.36 10.25
CA GLN A 67 2.68 -1.80 10.37
C GLN A 67 3.49 -2.18 11.63
N ASP A 68 4.29 -1.25 12.16
CA ASP A 68 5.18 -1.47 13.30
C ASP A 68 4.70 -0.73 14.55
N PHE A 69 3.45 -0.25 14.59
CA PHE A 69 2.97 0.56 15.72
C PHE A 69 3.12 -0.20 17.05
N PRO A 70 3.80 0.32 18.08
CA PRO A 70 4.26 -0.48 19.22
C PRO A 70 3.16 -0.93 20.19
N GLY A 71 2.02 -0.24 20.23
CA GLY A 71 0.94 -0.48 21.20
C GLY A 71 0.84 0.63 22.24
N LEU A 72 0.26 0.33 23.41
CA LEU A 72 0.09 1.29 24.50
C LEU A 72 0.85 0.85 25.76
N TYR A 73 1.60 1.77 26.35
CA TYR A 73 2.29 1.52 27.61
C TYR A 73 1.35 1.78 28.78
N ASP A 74 1.18 0.79 29.65
CA ASP A 74 0.44 0.94 30.90
C ASP A 74 1.44 1.26 32.04
N PRO A 75 1.40 2.48 32.60
CA PRO A 75 2.31 2.90 33.66
C PRO A 75 2.07 2.16 34.99
N THR A 76 0.89 1.57 35.20
CA THR A 76 0.51 0.87 36.43
C THR A 76 1.11 -0.52 36.48
N THR A 77 1.01 -1.25 35.37
CA THR A 77 1.61 -2.58 35.21
C THR A 77 3.06 -2.55 34.73
N GLN A 78 3.55 -1.37 34.34
CA GLN A 78 4.85 -1.15 33.70
C GLN A 78 5.06 -2.04 32.47
N HIS A 79 3.98 -2.32 31.76
CA HIS A 79 3.96 -3.24 30.64
C HIS A 79 3.53 -2.53 29.35
N LEU A 80 4.20 -2.85 28.25
CA LEU A 80 3.79 -2.39 26.91
C LEU A 80 2.79 -3.40 26.35
N HIS A 81 1.51 -3.00 26.27
CA HIS A 81 0.48 -3.78 25.61
C HIS A 81 0.66 -3.70 24.10
N THR A 82 1.40 -4.66 23.57
CA THR A 82 1.66 -4.81 22.13
C THR A 82 0.45 -5.32 21.36
N THR A 83 -0.56 -5.87 22.04
CA THR A 83 -1.82 -6.38 21.48
C THR A 83 -3.01 -5.97 22.35
N ASN A 84 -4.23 -6.04 21.81
CA ASN A 84 -5.48 -5.77 22.54
C ASN A 84 -5.48 -4.44 23.31
N ALA A 85 -4.94 -3.38 22.71
CA ALA A 85 -4.79 -2.07 23.33
C ALA A 85 -6.02 -1.16 23.12
N PHE A 86 -6.74 -1.31 22.00
CA PHE A 86 -7.79 -0.37 21.59
C PHE A 86 -9.16 -1.04 21.43
N ASP A 87 -10.24 -0.34 21.76
CA ASP A 87 -11.61 -0.86 21.59
C ASP A 87 -12.11 -0.72 20.15
N ARG A 88 -11.58 0.28 19.43
CA ARG A 88 -11.92 0.57 18.04
C ARG A 88 -10.66 0.91 17.25
N VAL A 89 -10.55 0.42 16.02
CA VAL A 89 -9.39 0.69 15.15
C VAL A 89 -9.87 1.11 13.77
N LEU A 90 -9.32 2.22 13.25
CA LEU A 90 -9.54 2.66 11.87
C LEU A 90 -8.24 2.57 11.08
N CYS A 91 -8.22 1.64 10.13
CA CYS A 91 -7.15 1.41 9.17
C CYS A 91 -7.48 2.12 7.85
N ASP A 92 -7.24 3.42 7.82
CA ASP A 92 -7.17 4.18 6.56
C ASP A 92 -5.76 3.95 5.96
N VAL A 93 -5.67 3.04 5.00
CA VAL A 93 -4.38 2.58 4.46
C VAL A 93 -3.97 3.36 3.21
N PRO A 94 -2.66 3.52 2.93
CA PRO A 94 -2.21 4.14 1.69
C PRO A 94 -2.73 3.35 0.48
N CYS A 95 -3.32 4.05 -0.47
CA CYS A 95 -3.97 3.52 -1.68
C CYS A 95 -3.35 4.15 -2.94
N THR A 96 -3.55 3.52 -4.10
CA THR A 96 -3.27 4.13 -5.41
C THR A 96 -4.09 5.40 -5.64
N GLY A 97 -5.26 5.49 -5.03
CA GLY A 97 -6.13 6.67 -5.07
C GLY A 97 -6.88 6.83 -6.38
N ASP A 98 -6.98 5.79 -7.20
CA ASP A 98 -7.80 5.76 -8.42
C ASP A 98 -9.29 6.09 -8.16
N GLY A 99 -9.80 5.88 -6.94
CA GLY A 99 -11.12 6.36 -6.50
C GLY A 99 -11.25 7.89 -6.45
N THR A 100 -10.12 8.62 -6.44
CA THR A 100 -10.06 10.09 -6.33
C THR A 100 -9.74 10.79 -7.65
N LEU A 101 -9.77 10.08 -8.78
CA LEU A 101 -9.45 10.61 -10.12
C LEU A 101 -10.16 11.92 -10.48
N ARG A 102 -11.38 12.16 -9.99
CA ARG A 102 -12.12 13.43 -10.20
C ARG A 102 -11.54 14.63 -9.45
N LYS A 103 -10.86 14.39 -8.32
CA LYS A 103 -10.31 15.42 -7.43
C LYS A 103 -8.81 15.65 -7.63
N ASN A 104 -8.08 14.65 -8.14
CA ASN A 104 -6.64 14.69 -8.30
C ASN A 104 -6.23 14.30 -9.73
N GLU A 105 -6.02 15.30 -10.58
CA GLU A 105 -5.62 15.11 -11.98
C GLU A 105 -4.26 14.42 -12.13
N ASN A 106 -3.36 14.52 -11.13
CA ASN A 106 -2.03 13.94 -11.23
C ASN A 106 -2.07 12.41 -11.33
N ILE A 107 -3.13 11.80 -10.81
CA ILE A 107 -3.34 10.35 -10.88
C ILE A 107 -3.52 9.92 -12.34
N TRP A 108 -4.16 10.73 -13.18
CA TRP A 108 -4.35 10.41 -14.61
C TRP A 108 -3.02 10.20 -15.35
N ARG A 109 -1.98 10.93 -14.96
CA ARG A 109 -0.67 10.91 -15.61
C ARG A 109 0.20 9.73 -15.17
N HIS A 110 -0.06 9.19 -13.98
CA HIS A 110 0.79 8.18 -13.35
C HIS A 110 0.08 6.86 -13.10
N TRP A 111 -1.23 6.78 -13.35
CA TRP A 111 -2.02 5.58 -13.11
C TRP A 111 -1.46 4.39 -13.91
N HIS A 112 -1.28 3.28 -13.21
CA HIS A 112 -0.79 2.04 -13.78
C HIS A 112 -1.44 0.85 -13.07
N VAL A 113 -1.91 -0.14 -13.83
CA VAL A 113 -2.64 -1.32 -13.29
C VAL A 113 -1.86 -2.04 -12.20
N GLY A 114 -0.53 -2.09 -12.35
CA GLY A 114 0.36 -2.76 -11.40
C GLY A 114 0.69 -1.97 -10.13
N ASP A 115 0.18 -0.75 -9.93
CA ASP A 115 0.49 0.02 -8.72
C ASP A 115 -0.16 -0.59 -7.47
N GLY A 116 -1.39 -1.10 -7.58
CA GLY A 116 -2.05 -1.79 -6.47
C GLY A 116 -1.30 -3.05 -6.02
N LEU A 117 -0.61 -3.74 -6.93
CA LEU A 117 0.23 -4.90 -6.60
C LEU A 117 1.35 -4.55 -5.62
N THR A 118 1.89 -3.33 -5.72
CA THR A 118 3.01 -2.89 -4.86
C THR A 118 2.54 -2.45 -3.47
N LEU A 119 1.29 -2.01 -3.34
CA LEU A 119 0.71 -1.55 -2.08
C LEU A 119 0.03 -2.67 -1.29
N HIS A 120 -0.40 -3.75 -1.96
CA HIS A 120 -1.11 -4.85 -1.32
C HIS A 120 -0.38 -5.44 -0.08
N PRO A 121 0.94 -5.76 -0.12
CA PRO A 121 1.61 -6.33 1.05
C PRO A 121 1.59 -5.38 2.26
N ILE A 122 1.89 -4.10 2.02
CA ILE A 122 1.96 -3.11 3.09
C ILE A 122 0.57 -2.77 3.64
N GLN A 123 -0.47 -2.78 2.80
CA GLN A 123 -1.88 -2.64 3.22
C GLN A 123 -2.29 -3.78 4.16
N LEU A 124 -1.91 -5.02 3.83
CA LEU A 124 -2.17 -6.19 4.65
C LEU A 124 -1.42 -6.14 5.98
N GLU A 125 -0.14 -5.75 5.98
CA GLU A 125 0.66 -5.62 7.22
C GLU A 125 0.03 -4.60 8.20
N ILE A 126 -0.42 -3.44 7.70
CA ILE A 126 -1.13 -2.45 8.53
C ILE A 126 -2.44 -3.03 9.07
N ALA A 127 -3.20 -3.71 8.22
CA ALA A 127 -4.50 -4.27 8.60
C ALA A 127 -4.33 -5.37 9.66
N MET A 128 -3.35 -6.27 9.50
CA MET A 128 -2.99 -7.28 10.49
C MET A 128 -2.54 -6.64 11.81
N ARG A 129 -1.69 -5.60 11.76
CA ARG A 129 -1.28 -4.88 12.97
C ARG A 129 -2.47 -4.24 13.67
N GLY A 130 -3.41 -3.69 12.91
CA GLY A 130 -4.65 -3.14 13.45
C GLY A 130 -5.56 -4.15 14.11
N ALA A 131 -5.70 -5.34 13.52
CA ALA A 131 -6.43 -6.44 14.14
C ALA A 131 -5.75 -6.96 15.44
N ALA A 132 -4.42 -7.02 15.47
CA ALA A 132 -3.67 -7.42 16.67
C ALA A 132 -3.82 -6.40 17.82
N LEU A 133 -3.83 -5.11 17.49
CA LEU A 133 -4.00 -4.02 18.45
C LEU A 133 -5.44 -3.85 18.95
N LEU A 134 -6.43 -4.36 18.20
CA LEU A 134 -7.84 -4.32 18.57
C LEU A 134 -8.12 -5.33 19.68
N LYS A 135 -8.89 -4.96 20.71
CA LYS A 135 -9.38 -5.87 21.73
C LYS A 135 -10.41 -6.86 21.17
N VAL A 136 -10.50 -8.05 21.74
CA VAL A 136 -11.62 -8.96 21.48
C VAL A 136 -12.94 -8.30 21.88
N GLY A 137 -13.96 -8.40 21.02
CA GLY A 137 -15.21 -7.63 21.08
C GLY A 137 -15.13 -6.22 20.47
N GLY A 138 -13.95 -5.82 20.00
CA GLY A 138 -13.73 -4.54 19.34
C GLY A 138 -14.15 -4.54 17.87
N THR A 139 -14.22 -3.33 17.30
CA THR A 139 -14.52 -3.13 15.87
C THR A 139 -13.35 -2.48 15.15
N MET A 140 -12.95 -3.07 14.03
CA MET A 140 -11.97 -2.54 13.10
C MET A 140 -12.68 -2.08 11.83
N VAL A 141 -12.30 -0.92 11.31
CA VAL A 141 -12.72 -0.45 9.99
C VAL A 141 -11.49 -0.40 9.10
N TYR A 142 -11.54 -1.11 7.99
CA TYR A 142 -10.57 -1.01 6.91
C TYR A 142 -11.15 -0.12 5.81
N SER A 143 -10.39 0.88 5.35
CA SER A 143 -10.85 1.76 4.29
C SER A 143 -9.75 2.15 3.31
N THR A 144 -10.14 2.30 2.05
CA THR A 144 -9.27 2.83 1.00
C THR A 144 -10.03 3.84 0.14
N CYS A 145 -9.24 4.67 -0.53
CA CYS A 145 -9.68 5.61 -1.55
C CYS A 145 -9.59 5.02 -2.97
N SER A 146 -9.65 3.69 -3.11
CA SER A 146 -9.39 2.98 -4.35
C SER A 146 -10.58 2.13 -4.83
N PHE A 147 -10.67 1.91 -6.14
CA PHE A 147 -11.60 0.93 -6.73
C PHE A 147 -10.96 -0.45 -6.94
N ASN A 148 -9.64 -0.54 -6.82
CA ASN A 148 -8.87 -1.72 -7.18
C ASN A 148 -9.18 -2.89 -6.23
N PRO A 149 -9.72 -4.03 -6.72
CA PRO A 149 -10.03 -5.18 -5.86
C PRO A 149 -8.81 -5.75 -5.15
N ILE A 150 -7.61 -5.57 -5.71
CA ILE A 150 -6.35 -6.02 -5.10
C ILE A 150 -6.03 -5.23 -3.83
N GLU A 151 -6.41 -3.96 -3.78
CA GLU A 151 -6.25 -3.09 -2.62
C GLU A 151 -7.43 -3.18 -1.65
N ASN A 152 -8.51 -3.85 -2.06
CA ASN A 152 -9.78 -3.85 -1.34
C ASN A 152 -10.14 -5.27 -0.91
N GLU A 153 -10.95 -5.98 -1.70
CA GLU A 153 -11.47 -7.31 -1.38
C GLU A 153 -10.37 -8.35 -1.19
N ALA A 154 -9.26 -8.27 -1.93
CA ALA A 154 -8.14 -9.18 -1.77
C ALA A 154 -7.46 -9.02 -0.40
N VAL A 155 -7.29 -7.78 0.08
CA VAL A 155 -6.72 -7.52 1.42
C VAL A 155 -7.66 -8.03 2.51
N VAL A 156 -8.97 -7.79 2.35
CA VAL A 156 -9.98 -8.26 3.32
C VAL A 156 -10.06 -9.79 3.35
N ALA A 157 -10.05 -10.45 2.19
CA ALA A 157 -10.05 -11.90 2.11
C ALA A 157 -8.83 -12.52 2.79
N GLU A 158 -7.64 -11.98 2.53
CA GLU A 158 -6.41 -12.45 3.16
C GLU A 158 -6.38 -12.14 4.66
N LEU A 159 -6.87 -10.98 5.10
CA LEU A 159 -6.99 -10.62 6.51
C LEU A 159 -7.86 -11.63 7.27
N ILE A 160 -9.01 -12.01 6.71
CA ILE A 160 -9.93 -12.98 7.32
C ILE A 160 -9.31 -14.37 7.35
N ARG A 161 -8.67 -14.81 6.25
CA ARG A 161 -7.95 -16.08 6.22
C ARG A 161 -6.86 -16.13 7.29
N ARG A 162 -6.02 -15.10 7.39
CA ARG A 162 -4.94 -15.05 8.38
C ARG A 162 -5.44 -14.97 9.82
N SER A 163 -6.69 -14.53 10.02
CA SER A 163 -7.31 -14.48 11.33
C SER A 163 -7.84 -15.83 11.84
N ASP A 164 -7.98 -16.84 10.99
CA ASP A 164 -8.46 -18.18 11.36
C ASP A 164 -9.76 -18.16 12.19
N GLY A 165 -10.74 -17.38 11.75
CA GLY A 165 -12.04 -17.21 12.42
C GLY A 165 -12.07 -16.17 13.55
N ALA A 166 -10.94 -15.55 13.89
CA ALA A 166 -10.89 -14.49 14.90
C ALA A 166 -11.48 -13.14 14.43
N LEU A 167 -11.55 -12.89 13.11
CA LEU A 167 -12.20 -11.72 12.53
C LEU A 167 -13.43 -12.11 11.73
N ARG A 168 -14.50 -11.31 11.87
CA ARG A 168 -15.76 -11.49 11.14
C ARG A 168 -16.18 -10.20 10.44
N LEU A 169 -16.56 -10.29 9.17
CA LEU A 169 -17.19 -9.17 8.45
C LEU A 169 -18.59 -8.89 8.98
N VAL A 170 -18.81 -7.62 9.33
CA VAL A 170 -20.07 -7.10 9.83
C VAL A 170 -20.81 -6.41 8.71
N GLU A 171 -22.10 -6.72 8.56
CA GLU A 171 -22.98 -5.98 7.66
C GLU A 171 -23.35 -4.64 8.31
N VAL A 172 -23.16 -3.54 7.57
CA VAL A 172 -23.42 -2.19 8.06
C VAL A 172 -24.43 -1.52 7.15
N ALA A 173 -25.53 -1.05 7.76
CA ALA A 173 -26.49 -0.21 7.08
C ALA A 173 -26.09 1.27 7.22
N LEU A 174 -26.03 1.98 6.09
CA LEU A 174 -25.74 3.42 6.04
C LEU A 174 -26.94 4.15 5.44
N PRO A 175 -27.89 4.62 6.28
CA PRO A 175 -29.09 5.28 5.80
C PRO A 175 -28.74 6.51 4.95
N GLY A 176 -29.28 6.56 3.73
CA GLY A 176 -29.10 7.70 2.82
C GLY A 176 -27.79 7.69 2.02
N LEU A 177 -26.90 6.72 2.20
CA LEU A 177 -25.69 6.58 1.40
C LEU A 177 -25.76 5.33 0.53
N LYS A 178 -25.89 5.51 -0.79
CA LYS A 178 -25.86 4.41 -1.75
C LYS A 178 -24.47 3.79 -1.83
N HIS A 179 -24.44 2.46 -1.76
CA HIS A 179 -23.24 1.66 -1.94
C HIS A 179 -23.57 0.42 -2.77
N ARG A 180 -22.54 -0.15 -3.39
CA ARG A 180 -22.57 -1.46 -4.03
C ARG A 180 -21.93 -2.49 -3.09
N GLN A 181 -22.27 -3.76 -3.30
CA GLN A 181 -21.64 -4.87 -2.60
C GLN A 181 -20.19 -5.06 -3.06
N GLY A 182 -19.37 -5.68 -2.21
CA GLY A 182 -18.00 -6.07 -2.56
C GLY A 182 -17.95 -7.12 -3.67
N LEU A 183 -16.83 -7.16 -4.38
CA LEU A 183 -16.60 -8.15 -5.43
C LEU A 183 -16.20 -9.50 -4.85
N THR A 184 -16.84 -10.57 -5.31
CA THR A 184 -16.47 -11.96 -4.95
C THR A 184 -15.44 -12.56 -5.89
N THR A 185 -15.39 -12.06 -7.13
CA THR A 185 -14.46 -12.52 -8.17
C THR A 185 -13.87 -11.34 -8.91
N TRP A 186 -12.58 -11.40 -9.24
CA TRP A 186 -11.87 -10.37 -10.02
C TRP A 186 -10.69 -10.99 -10.77
N GLN A 187 -10.10 -10.19 -11.68
CA GLN A 187 -8.89 -10.55 -12.41
C GLN A 187 -7.70 -9.75 -11.86
N VAL A 188 -6.51 -10.33 -11.90
CA VAL A 188 -5.27 -9.65 -11.48
C VAL A 188 -4.51 -9.21 -12.72
N GLY A 189 -4.42 -7.89 -12.90
CA GLY A 189 -3.71 -7.27 -14.01
C GLY A 189 -2.25 -7.02 -13.69
N TRP A 190 -1.36 -7.38 -14.61
CA TRP A 190 0.06 -7.05 -14.55
C TRP A 190 0.49 -6.31 -15.81
N GLN A 191 1.28 -5.26 -15.65
CA GLN A 191 1.87 -4.51 -16.76
C GLN A 191 3.35 -4.25 -16.47
N SER A 192 4.18 -4.42 -17.50
CA SER A 192 5.60 -4.11 -17.40
C SER A 192 5.81 -2.60 -17.44
N LYS A 193 6.36 -2.00 -16.36
CA LYS A 193 6.72 -0.57 -16.32
C LYS A 193 7.80 -0.17 -17.34
N THR A 194 8.51 -1.14 -17.90
CA THR A 194 9.53 -0.87 -18.91
C THR A 194 8.86 -0.51 -20.23
N LYS A 195 8.70 0.79 -20.50
CA LYS A 195 8.61 1.28 -21.89
C LYS A 195 9.71 0.55 -22.65
N ALA A 196 9.35 -0.22 -23.67
CA ALA A 196 10.30 -0.99 -24.47
C ALA A 196 11.32 -0.04 -25.15
N LYS A 197 12.31 0.46 -24.40
CA LYS A 197 13.60 0.84 -24.96
C LYS A 197 14.31 -0.47 -25.26
N LYS A 198 14.94 -0.56 -26.42
CA LYS A 198 15.66 -1.69 -27.06
C LYS A 198 16.68 -2.47 -26.19
N GLN A 199 16.75 -2.21 -24.89
CA GLN A 199 17.55 -2.92 -23.89
C GLN A 199 16.65 -3.81 -23.04
N ARG A 200 16.02 -4.83 -23.63
CA ARG A 200 15.46 -5.94 -22.84
C ARG A 200 16.55 -6.97 -22.56
N HIS A 201 16.51 -7.50 -21.34
CA HIS A 201 17.18 -8.72 -20.95
C HIS A 201 16.48 -9.89 -21.64
N ILE A 202 17.27 -10.72 -22.31
CA ILE A 202 16.80 -11.94 -22.95
C ILE A 202 16.81 -12.98 -21.84
N THR A 203 15.65 -13.49 -21.46
CA THR A 203 15.55 -14.74 -20.70
C THR A 203 15.94 -15.87 -21.62
N ALA A 204 16.74 -16.83 -21.14
CA ALA A 204 17.38 -17.86 -21.98
C ALA A 204 16.42 -18.79 -22.73
N ASN A 205 15.12 -18.74 -22.42
CA ASN A 205 14.08 -19.41 -23.20
C ASN A 205 13.22 -18.33 -23.88
N ASP A 206 13.33 -18.28 -25.20
CA ASP A 206 12.49 -17.46 -26.08
C ASP A 206 11.05 -17.98 -26.04
N ASP A 207 10.18 -17.26 -25.33
CA ASP A 207 8.74 -17.25 -25.54
C ASP A 207 8.37 -15.82 -25.98
N PRO A 208 7.45 -15.61 -26.95
CA PRO A 208 7.33 -14.35 -27.65
C PRO A 208 6.87 -13.27 -26.69
N THR A 209 7.72 -12.27 -26.49
CA THR A 209 7.42 -10.94 -25.94
C THR A 209 6.26 -10.93 -24.92
N PRO A 210 6.50 -11.05 -23.60
CA PRO A 210 5.39 -11.07 -22.63
C PRO A 210 4.49 -9.85 -22.89
N PRO A 211 3.17 -10.05 -22.98
CA PRO A 211 2.25 -9.02 -23.41
C PRO A 211 2.44 -7.79 -22.52
N ILE A 212 2.35 -6.61 -23.15
CA ILE A 212 2.57 -5.33 -22.45
C ILE A 212 1.68 -5.27 -21.20
N MET A 213 0.48 -5.84 -21.27
CA MET A 213 -0.46 -6.03 -20.18
C MET A 213 -1.00 -7.46 -20.21
N ALA A 214 -0.96 -8.16 -19.07
CA ALA A 214 -1.48 -9.51 -18.87
C ALA A 214 -2.54 -9.50 -17.77
N TRP A 215 -3.55 -10.37 -17.90
CA TRP A 215 -4.63 -10.51 -16.91
C TRP A 215 -4.76 -11.97 -16.53
N TYR A 216 -4.84 -12.26 -15.24
CA TYR A 216 -4.91 -13.61 -14.69
C TYR A 216 -6.17 -13.74 -13.83
N ARG A 217 -6.95 -14.81 -14.03
CA ARG A 217 -8.19 -15.06 -13.28
C ARG A 217 -7.97 -15.81 -11.98
N SER A 218 -6.96 -16.66 -11.93
CA SER A 218 -6.62 -17.50 -10.78
C SER A 218 -5.11 -17.57 -10.60
N PHE A 219 -4.67 -17.95 -9.41
CA PHE A 219 -3.28 -18.22 -9.12
C PHE A 219 -2.92 -19.64 -9.59
N SER A 220 -2.61 -19.79 -10.87
CA SER A 220 -2.35 -21.09 -11.51
C SER A 220 -0.92 -21.22 -12.05
N GLU A 221 -0.62 -22.42 -12.56
CA GLU A 221 0.63 -22.73 -13.27
C GLU A 221 0.86 -21.91 -14.54
N ASP A 222 -0.16 -21.21 -15.03
CA ASP A 222 -0.08 -20.36 -16.22
C ASP A 222 0.60 -19.01 -15.96
N ILE A 223 0.70 -18.59 -14.70
CA ILE A 223 1.39 -17.33 -14.36
C ILE A 223 2.89 -17.53 -14.58
N PRO A 224 3.58 -16.71 -15.39
CA PRO A 224 5.02 -16.83 -15.58
C PRO A 224 5.78 -16.94 -14.26
N ALA A 225 6.69 -17.90 -14.16
CA ALA A 225 7.38 -18.22 -12.92
C ALA A 225 8.18 -17.02 -12.35
N ASP A 226 8.60 -16.07 -13.18
CA ASP A 226 9.25 -14.83 -12.74
C ASP A 226 8.31 -13.83 -12.06
N LEU A 227 6.99 -13.95 -12.30
CA LEU A 227 5.96 -13.13 -11.68
C LEU A 227 5.36 -13.81 -10.44
N ARG A 228 5.18 -15.13 -10.49
CA ARG A 228 4.56 -15.92 -9.42
C ARG A 228 5.38 -15.87 -8.13
N GLY A 229 4.73 -15.58 -7.01
CA GLY A 229 5.35 -15.57 -5.68
C GLY A 229 6.21 -14.34 -5.39
N TYR A 230 6.58 -13.56 -6.40
CA TYR A 230 7.37 -12.35 -6.23
C TYR A 230 6.57 -11.07 -6.50
N ARG A 231 6.00 -10.94 -7.71
CA ARG A 231 5.18 -9.77 -8.08
C ARG A 231 3.69 -10.01 -7.89
N LEU A 232 3.28 -11.27 -8.04
CA LEU A 232 1.90 -11.72 -7.89
C LEU A 232 1.89 -12.79 -6.79
N THR A 233 1.21 -12.49 -5.68
CA THR A 233 1.04 -13.42 -4.55
C THR A 233 -0.34 -14.05 -4.61
N ARG A 234 -0.52 -15.23 -4.00
CA ARG A 234 -1.82 -15.93 -3.93
C ARG A 234 -2.92 -15.05 -3.31
N SER A 235 -2.55 -14.22 -2.32
CA SER A 235 -3.44 -13.29 -1.63
C SER A 235 -4.05 -12.18 -2.51
N MET A 236 -3.51 -11.94 -3.70
CA MET A 236 -4.04 -10.92 -4.63
C MET A 236 -5.24 -11.45 -5.45
N PHE A 237 -5.43 -12.77 -5.47
CA PHE A 237 -6.47 -13.44 -6.24
C PHE A 237 -7.69 -13.74 -5.36
N PRO A 238 -8.88 -13.94 -5.95
CA PRO A 238 -10.06 -14.37 -5.21
C PRO A 238 -9.79 -15.61 -4.34
N PRO A 239 -10.42 -15.72 -3.15
CA PRO A 239 -10.31 -16.93 -2.33
C PRO A 239 -10.87 -18.14 -3.09
N ASP A 240 -10.21 -19.31 -2.97
CA ASP A 240 -10.74 -20.53 -3.58
C ASP A 240 -11.87 -21.08 -2.71
N GLU A 241 -12.90 -21.65 -3.33
CA GLU A 241 -13.99 -22.33 -2.61
C GLU A 241 -13.48 -23.48 -1.70
N GLN A 242 -12.26 -23.97 -1.97
CA GLN A 242 -11.61 -25.08 -1.27
C GLN A 242 -10.91 -24.67 0.03
N ASP A 243 -10.66 -23.37 0.26
CA ASP A 243 -9.94 -22.87 1.45
C ASP A 243 -10.78 -22.98 2.74
N GLY A 244 -12.04 -23.43 2.66
CA GLY A 244 -12.93 -23.69 3.80
C GLY A 244 -13.40 -22.45 4.56
N ASN A 245 -12.76 -21.30 4.33
CA ASN A 245 -13.12 -20.01 4.90
C ASN A 245 -14.13 -19.32 3.99
N VAL A 246 -15.41 -19.38 4.36
CA VAL A 246 -16.47 -18.61 3.70
C VAL A 246 -16.25 -17.12 4.00
N VAL A 247 -15.68 -16.41 3.02
CA VAL A 247 -15.48 -14.96 3.11
C VAL A 247 -16.69 -14.25 2.51
N HIS A 248 -17.53 -13.68 3.36
CA HIS A 248 -18.72 -12.90 2.97
C HIS A 248 -18.34 -11.51 2.40
N LEU A 249 -17.57 -11.48 1.31
CA LEU A 249 -17.07 -10.25 0.67
C LEU A 249 -18.20 -9.33 0.18
N GLU A 250 -19.40 -9.86 -0.05
CA GLU A 250 -20.61 -9.09 -0.36
C GLU A 250 -20.97 -8.06 0.73
N ARG A 251 -20.49 -8.25 1.96
CA ARG A 251 -20.68 -7.32 3.08
C ARG A 251 -19.76 -6.10 3.02
N CYS A 252 -18.75 -6.10 2.16
CA CYS A 252 -17.93 -4.93 1.90
C CYS A 252 -18.73 -3.87 1.14
N LEU A 253 -18.38 -2.61 1.39
CA LEU A 253 -19.12 -1.46 0.87
C LEU A 253 -18.27 -0.73 -0.18
N ARG A 254 -18.75 -0.71 -1.42
CA ARG A 254 -18.17 0.07 -2.52
C ARG A 254 -18.96 1.34 -2.77
N PHE A 255 -18.32 2.49 -2.65
CA PHE A 255 -18.90 3.78 -3.00
C PHE A 255 -18.37 4.21 -4.35
N VAL A 256 -19.27 4.33 -5.32
CA VAL A 256 -18.93 4.76 -6.67
C VAL A 256 -19.53 6.13 -6.98
N PRO A 257 -18.80 7.04 -7.64
CA PRO A 257 -19.28 8.37 -7.99
C PRO A 257 -20.57 8.37 -8.81
N HIS A 258 -20.85 7.32 -9.58
CA HIS A 258 -22.02 7.23 -10.46
C HIS A 258 -23.34 7.10 -9.70
N ASP A 259 -23.33 6.53 -8.50
CA ASP A 259 -24.57 6.21 -7.79
C ASP A 259 -25.14 7.42 -7.02
N GLN A 260 -24.25 8.31 -6.53
CA GLN A 260 -24.64 9.45 -5.69
C GLN A 260 -23.68 10.65 -5.77
N ASN A 261 -22.92 10.81 -6.86
CA ASN A 261 -21.95 11.90 -7.06
C ASN A 261 -20.92 12.06 -5.91
N THR A 262 -20.49 10.94 -5.34
CA THR A 262 -19.47 10.87 -4.29
C THR A 262 -18.07 10.70 -4.89
N GLY A 263 -17.04 10.61 -4.03
CA GLY A 263 -15.74 10.08 -4.44
C GLY A 263 -15.76 8.54 -4.48
N GLY A 264 -14.78 7.95 -5.14
CA GLY A 264 -14.52 6.52 -5.04
C GLY A 264 -13.96 6.15 -3.67
N PHE A 265 -14.59 5.19 -3.01
CA PHE A 265 -14.20 4.77 -1.67
C PHE A 265 -14.59 3.32 -1.42
N PHE A 266 -13.81 2.64 -0.57
CA PHE A 266 -14.07 1.27 -0.14
C PHE A 266 -14.02 1.20 1.38
N VAL A 267 -14.96 0.46 1.97
CA VAL A 267 -15.03 0.23 3.42
C VAL A 267 -15.36 -1.23 3.71
N ALA A 268 -14.61 -1.83 4.63
CA ALA A 268 -14.93 -3.10 5.25
C ALA A 268 -14.93 -2.94 6.77
N VAL A 269 -15.99 -3.42 7.43
CA VAL A 269 -16.12 -3.36 8.89
C VAL A 269 -15.96 -4.77 9.44
N LEU A 270 -15.00 -4.95 10.33
CA LEU A 270 -14.66 -6.23 10.95
C LEU A 270 -14.85 -6.16 12.46
N GLU A 271 -15.35 -7.24 13.03
CA GLU A 271 -15.41 -7.46 14.47
C GLU A 271 -14.41 -8.54 14.86
N LYS A 272 -13.65 -8.29 15.92
CA LYS A 272 -12.73 -9.28 16.47
C LYS A 272 -13.45 -10.12 17.52
N VAL A 273 -13.71 -11.39 17.21
CA VAL A 273 -14.47 -12.30 18.07
C VAL A 273 -13.60 -13.20 18.93
N ALA A 274 -12.32 -13.36 18.58
CA ALA A 274 -11.33 -14.12 19.32
C ALA A 274 -9.92 -13.48 19.14
N PRO A 275 -8.92 -13.86 19.94
CA PRO A 275 -7.52 -13.51 19.68
C PRO A 275 -7.05 -14.09 18.33
N LEU A 276 -6.23 -13.35 17.58
CA LEU A 276 -5.60 -13.87 16.36
C LEU A 276 -4.61 -15.00 16.70
N PRO A 277 -4.39 -15.95 15.78
CA PRO A 277 -3.43 -17.03 15.99
C PRO A 277 -1.98 -16.50 16.00
N GLY A 278 -1.09 -17.26 16.67
CA GLY A 278 0.34 -16.96 16.77
C GLY A 278 0.73 -16.15 18.03
N ALA A 279 2.02 -16.15 18.35
CA ALA A 279 2.57 -15.27 19.39
C ALA A 279 2.38 -13.81 18.96
N ASP A 280 1.99 -12.95 19.91
CA ASP A 280 1.69 -11.53 19.66
C ASP A 280 0.61 -11.28 18.58
N GLU A 281 -0.29 -12.25 18.36
CA GLU A 281 -1.43 -12.07 17.44
C GLU A 281 -1.04 -11.77 15.98
N GLN A 282 0.05 -12.39 15.51
CA GLN A 282 0.59 -12.17 14.16
C GLN A 282 -0.25 -12.77 13.01
N GLY A 283 -1.22 -13.63 13.32
CA GLY A 283 -2.03 -14.37 12.35
C GLY A 283 -1.31 -15.59 11.77
N LEU A 284 -2.04 -16.39 10.98
CA LEU A 284 -1.45 -17.49 10.20
C LEU A 284 -0.39 -16.95 9.25
N PRO A 285 0.61 -17.74 8.82
CA PRO A 285 1.58 -17.28 7.84
C PRO A 285 0.90 -16.88 6.51
N ALA A 286 1.57 -16.02 5.74
CA ALA A 286 1.20 -15.81 4.35
C ALA A 286 1.24 -17.15 3.59
N TYR A 287 0.50 -17.26 2.48
CA TYR A 287 0.54 -18.46 1.64
C TYR A 287 1.97 -18.90 1.34
N GLU A 288 2.24 -20.19 1.47
CA GLU A 288 3.53 -20.76 1.10
C GLU A 288 3.81 -20.45 -0.37
N VAL A 289 4.81 -19.60 -0.58
CA VAL A 289 5.37 -19.42 -1.91
C VAL A 289 6.23 -20.65 -2.14
N HIS A 290 5.78 -21.62 -2.94
CA HIS A 290 6.64 -22.71 -3.42
C HIS A 290 7.82 -22.08 -4.17
N SER A 291 8.92 -21.86 -3.45
CA SER A 291 10.14 -21.27 -3.97
C SER A 291 10.97 -22.36 -4.62
N GLU A 292 10.50 -22.91 -5.74
CA GLU A 292 11.41 -23.60 -6.67
C GLU A 292 12.35 -22.61 -7.39
N LEU A 293 12.19 -21.33 -7.10
CA LEU A 293 12.90 -20.21 -7.69
C LEU A 293 13.90 -19.72 -6.65
N GLY A 294 15.19 -19.93 -6.90
CA GLY A 294 16.27 -19.53 -5.99
C GLY A 294 16.37 -18.01 -5.69
N PRO A 295 17.56 -17.47 -5.34
CA PRO A 295 17.79 -16.01 -5.08
C PRO A 295 17.92 -15.00 -6.29
N LYS A 296 16.85 -14.28 -6.70
CA LYS A 296 16.75 -13.11 -7.64
C LYS A 296 17.56 -13.03 -8.97
N CYS A 297 18.66 -13.74 -9.18
CA CYS A 297 19.75 -13.32 -10.06
C CYS A 297 20.17 -14.34 -11.13
N TYR A 298 20.04 -15.65 -10.90
CA TYR A 298 20.49 -16.69 -11.87
C TYR A 298 19.61 -16.83 -13.11
N ARG A 299 18.49 -16.08 -13.21
CA ARG A 299 17.63 -16.07 -14.40
C ARG A 299 17.89 -14.94 -15.38
N TYR A 300 18.68 -13.96 -14.95
CA TYR A 300 19.08 -12.85 -15.78
C TYR A 300 20.43 -13.19 -16.40
N VAL A 301 20.54 -13.17 -17.73
CA VAL A 301 21.81 -13.26 -18.43
C VAL A 301 22.32 -11.86 -18.69
N CYS A 302 23.49 -11.53 -18.15
CA CYS A 302 24.11 -10.24 -18.40
C CYS A 302 24.47 -10.09 -19.87
N ARG A 303 23.95 -9.07 -20.55
CA ARG A 303 24.16 -8.84 -21.99
C ARG A 303 25.61 -8.49 -22.36
N LEU A 304 26.46 -8.17 -21.38
CA LEU A 304 27.87 -7.83 -21.61
C LEU A 304 28.77 -9.07 -21.58
N CYS A 305 28.59 -9.95 -20.60
CA CYS A 305 29.44 -11.15 -20.42
C CYS A 305 28.73 -12.47 -20.72
N ASN A 306 27.44 -12.42 -21.02
CA ASN A 306 26.57 -13.57 -21.23
C ASN A 306 26.52 -14.58 -20.07
N GLN A 307 26.86 -14.14 -18.84
CA GLN A 307 26.82 -14.97 -17.64
C GLN A 307 25.55 -14.68 -16.83
N PRO A 308 24.90 -15.71 -16.26
CA PRO A 308 23.78 -15.53 -15.34
C PRO A 308 24.25 -14.96 -13.99
N GLY A 309 23.34 -14.45 -13.16
CA GLY A 309 23.63 -14.23 -11.73
C GLY A 309 24.05 -12.83 -11.30
N HIS A 310 23.99 -11.80 -12.17
CA HIS A 310 24.29 -10.41 -11.80
C HIS A 310 23.66 -9.38 -12.77
N HIS A 311 23.43 -8.14 -12.31
CA HIS A 311 22.94 -7.06 -13.17
C HIS A 311 24.05 -6.51 -14.09
N ILE A 312 23.66 -5.87 -15.21
CA ILE A 312 24.63 -5.28 -16.17
C ILE A 312 25.54 -4.24 -15.53
N GLN A 313 25.08 -3.57 -14.47
CA GLN A 313 25.84 -2.54 -13.75
C GLN A 313 26.97 -3.13 -12.92
N ASP A 314 26.78 -4.36 -12.41
CA ASP A 314 27.72 -5.11 -11.56
C ASP A 314 28.56 -6.09 -12.38
N CYS A 315 28.44 -6.06 -13.70
CA CYS A 315 29.24 -6.88 -14.61
C CYS A 315 30.68 -6.36 -14.65
N SER A 316 31.67 -7.27 -14.61
CA SER A 316 33.09 -6.94 -14.77
C SER A 316 33.44 -6.22 -16.08
N LEU A 317 32.57 -6.33 -17.10
CA LEU A 317 32.70 -5.68 -18.41
C LEU A 317 31.94 -4.33 -18.50
N SER A 318 31.27 -3.89 -17.43
CA SER A 318 30.59 -2.59 -17.39
C SER A 318 31.61 -1.45 -17.27
N LYS A 319 31.44 -0.39 -18.06
CA LYS A 319 32.29 0.81 -17.98
C LYS A 319 32.40 1.38 -16.56
N LYS A 320 31.33 1.26 -15.75
CA LYS A 320 31.32 1.71 -14.35
C LYS A 320 32.18 0.83 -13.41
N SER A 321 32.40 -0.45 -13.69
CA SER A 321 33.27 -1.30 -12.86
C SER A 321 34.75 -1.08 -13.20
N LEU A 322 35.06 -0.78 -14.46
CA LEU A 322 36.40 -0.42 -14.92
C LEU A 322 36.87 0.90 -14.31
N ASP A 323 35.99 1.91 -14.23
CA ASP A 323 36.30 3.19 -13.58
C ASP A 323 36.50 3.03 -12.06
N LYS A 324 35.73 2.16 -11.41
CA LYS A 324 35.86 1.88 -9.97
C LYS A 324 37.14 1.12 -9.62
N ALA A 325 37.61 0.24 -10.52
CA ALA A 325 38.90 -0.43 -10.41
C ALA A 325 40.07 0.54 -10.61
N ALA A 326 39.94 1.51 -11.52
CA ALA A 326 40.93 2.58 -11.72
C ALA A 326 41.03 3.53 -10.50
N LEU A 327 39.90 3.87 -9.88
CA LEU A 327 39.85 4.67 -8.65
C LEU A 327 40.47 3.96 -7.44
N ASN A 328 40.25 2.65 -7.29
CA ASN A 328 40.83 1.87 -6.19
C ASN A 328 42.33 1.55 -6.39
N ALA A 329 42.84 1.57 -7.63
CA ALA A 329 44.27 1.43 -7.91
C ALA A 329 45.06 2.74 -7.65
N ALA A 330 44.39 3.89 -7.66
CA ALA A 330 45.00 5.19 -7.38
C ALA A 330 45.17 5.49 -5.88
N SER A 331 44.50 4.74 -4.99
CA SER A 331 44.56 4.92 -3.53
C SER A 331 45.72 4.20 -2.83
N SER A 332 46.64 3.57 -3.56
CA SER A 332 47.77 2.83 -3.00
C SER A 332 49.13 3.49 -3.30
N LEU A 333 49.36 4.68 -2.76
CA LEU A 333 50.70 5.27 -2.62
C LEU A 333 50.83 5.97 -1.24
N PRO A 334 52.00 5.92 -0.57
CA PRO A 334 52.11 6.25 0.85
C PRO A 334 52.21 7.76 1.11
N LEU A 335 51.57 8.20 2.21
CA LEU A 335 51.64 9.54 2.77
C LEU A 335 53.03 9.88 3.33
N SER A 336 53.46 11.14 3.18
CA SER A 336 54.38 11.85 4.09
C SER A 336 54.19 13.39 3.97
N PRO A 337 54.58 14.19 4.99
CA PRO A 337 53.67 15.15 5.63
C PRO A 337 54.09 16.65 5.51
N GLU A 338 53.33 17.51 6.20
CA GLU A 338 53.48 18.97 6.43
C GLU A 338 52.82 19.84 5.34
N SER A 339 52.05 20.91 5.61
CA SER A 339 51.91 21.81 6.77
C SER A 339 50.64 22.67 6.57
N GLY A 340 50.19 23.38 7.61
CA GLY A 340 49.53 24.68 7.44
C GLY A 340 48.05 24.76 7.82
N TYR A 341 47.82 25.14 9.08
CA TYR A 341 46.55 25.63 9.63
C TYR A 341 46.45 27.14 9.38
N THR A 342 45.39 27.62 8.74
CA THR A 342 44.72 28.95 8.86
C THR A 342 43.53 28.89 7.89
N GLY A 343 42.36 29.48 8.07
CA GLY A 343 41.79 30.50 8.91
C GLY A 343 40.46 30.90 8.21
N ALA A 344 39.48 31.37 8.98
CA ALA A 344 38.12 31.71 8.57
C ALA A 344 37.97 32.54 7.28
N HIS A 345 36.82 32.45 6.61
CA HIS A 345 35.83 33.53 6.46
C HIS A 345 34.65 33.12 5.55
N GLU A 346 33.44 33.44 6.00
CA GLU A 346 32.23 33.56 5.19
C GLU A 346 32.45 34.56 4.04
N GLU A 347 31.91 34.27 2.86
CA GLU A 347 31.30 35.28 1.96
C GLU A 347 30.52 34.60 0.82
N ASP A 348 29.50 35.32 0.37
CA ASP A 348 28.31 34.91 -0.38
C ASP A 348 28.47 34.52 -1.86
N ALA A 349 27.37 33.90 -2.36
CA ALA A 349 26.76 33.97 -3.70
C ALA A 349 27.11 32.86 -4.73
N PRO A 350 26.25 32.59 -5.76
CA PRO A 350 24.96 33.22 -6.08
C PRO A 350 23.79 32.24 -6.32
N SER A 351 22.58 32.80 -6.13
CA SER A 351 21.31 32.35 -6.70
C SER A 351 21.40 32.21 -8.23
N ASN A 352 21.10 31.01 -8.74
CA ASN A 352 20.94 30.78 -10.17
C ASN A 352 19.46 30.60 -10.49
N GLU A 353 18.75 31.74 -10.53
CA GLU A 353 17.51 31.89 -11.28
C GLU A 353 17.86 31.84 -12.77
N ASN A 354 17.58 30.71 -13.42
CA ASN A 354 17.17 30.62 -14.82
C ASN A 354 16.99 29.14 -15.18
N ALA A 355 15.83 28.59 -14.80
CA ALA A 355 15.24 27.47 -15.51
C ALA A 355 13.87 27.95 -16.00
N THR A 356 13.86 28.45 -17.23
CA THR A 356 12.65 28.81 -17.95
C THR A 356 11.66 27.65 -17.90
N ALA A 357 10.49 27.96 -17.36
CA ALA A 357 9.27 27.22 -17.58
C ALA A 357 9.01 27.07 -19.09
N ASP A 358 8.21 26.06 -19.42
CA ASP A 358 7.67 25.75 -20.75
C ASP A 358 8.56 24.94 -21.69
N GLU A 359 8.60 23.62 -21.45
CA GLU A 359 8.58 22.60 -22.52
C GLU A 359 8.15 21.23 -21.96
N VAL A 360 6.98 21.18 -21.31
CA VAL A 360 6.34 19.90 -20.98
C VAL A 360 5.57 19.44 -22.21
N SER A 361 6.12 18.46 -22.94
CA SER A 361 5.44 17.86 -24.09
C SER A 361 4.03 17.42 -23.69
N ALA A 362 3.01 18.02 -24.29
CA ALA A 362 1.62 17.59 -24.16
C ALA A 362 1.51 16.16 -24.75
N GLY A 363 1.70 15.16 -23.90
CA GLY A 363 1.43 13.78 -24.25
C GLY A 363 -0.06 13.64 -24.51
N VAL A 364 -0.44 13.57 -25.79
CA VAL A 364 -1.81 13.28 -26.22
C VAL A 364 -2.27 12.03 -25.47
N LEU A 365 -3.27 12.17 -24.60
CA LEU A 365 -3.96 11.05 -23.97
C LEU A 365 -4.54 10.20 -25.11
N LYS A 366 -3.96 9.03 -25.36
CA LYS A 366 -4.46 8.11 -26.37
C LYS A 366 -5.62 7.33 -25.78
N ALA A 367 -6.76 7.34 -26.47
CA ALA A 367 -7.87 6.47 -26.13
C ALA A 367 -7.42 5.00 -26.12
N LEU A 368 -7.80 4.26 -25.09
CA LEU A 368 -7.57 2.82 -25.02
C LEU A 368 -8.49 2.11 -26.03
N PRO A 369 -8.07 0.96 -26.60
CA PRO A 369 -8.94 0.15 -27.44
C PRO A 369 -10.21 -0.28 -26.67
N PRO A 370 -11.39 -0.38 -27.32
CA PRO A 370 -12.62 -0.80 -26.66
C PRO A 370 -12.53 -2.15 -25.93
N SER A 371 -11.72 -3.09 -26.45
CA SER A 371 -11.46 -4.37 -25.80
C SER A 371 -10.77 -4.24 -24.45
N VAL A 372 -9.85 -3.28 -24.32
CA VAL A 372 -9.16 -2.99 -23.05
C VAL A 372 -10.11 -2.29 -22.08
N TRP A 373 -11.00 -1.45 -22.59
CA TRP A 373 -12.01 -0.77 -21.77
C TRP A 373 -12.95 -1.77 -21.09
N GLY A 374 -13.47 -2.76 -21.82
CA GLY A 374 -14.30 -3.82 -21.24
C GLY A 374 -13.58 -4.58 -20.13
N THR A 375 -12.31 -4.94 -20.33
CA THR A 375 -11.52 -5.62 -19.29
C THR A 375 -11.32 -4.75 -18.04
N LEU A 376 -11.11 -3.44 -18.19
CA LEU A 376 -10.99 -2.52 -17.06
C LEU A 376 -12.32 -2.31 -16.32
N GLN A 377 -13.44 -2.26 -17.05
CA GLN A 377 -14.78 -2.20 -16.44
C GLN A 377 -15.06 -3.44 -15.61
N ASP A 378 -14.77 -4.63 -16.14
CA ASP A 378 -14.90 -5.90 -15.42
C ASP A 378 -13.99 -5.94 -14.19
N PHE A 379 -12.74 -5.48 -14.32
CA PHE A 379 -11.78 -5.43 -13.22
C PHE A 379 -12.27 -4.57 -12.04
N TYR A 380 -12.89 -3.42 -12.31
CA TYR A 380 -13.43 -2.55 -11.28
C TYR A 380 -14.86 -2.89 -10.85
N GLY A 381 -15.53 -3.85 -11.50
CA GLY A 381 -16.93 -4.18 -11.26
C GLY A 381 -17.89 -3.04 -11.65
N LEU A 382 -17.62 -2.37 -12.78
CA LEU A 382 -18.38 -1.21 -13.28
C LEU A 382 -19.03 -1.47 -14.66
N PRO A 383 -19.92 -2.46 -14.81
CA PRO A 383 -20.52 -2.80 -16.10
C PRO A 383 -21.44 -1.70 -16.66
N ASP A 384 -22.20 -1.01 -15.79
CA ASP A 384 -23.24 -0.04 -16.21
C ASP A 384 -22.74 1.41 -16.32
N ALA A 385 -21.45 1.68 -16.08
CA ALA A 385 -20.97 3.04 -15.82
C ALA A 385 -20.83 3.94 -17.06
N PHE A 386 -20.94 3.39 -18.28
CA PHE A 386 -20.81 4.15 -19.52
C PHE A 386 -21.84 3.66 -20.54
N PRO A 387 -23.00 4.34 -20.68
CA PRO A 387 -23.83 4.13 -21.87
C PRO A 387 -23.02 4.52 -23.12
N SER A 388 -23.13 3.67 -24.14
CA SER A 388 -22.46 3.75 -25.45
C SER A 388 -22.62 5.09 -26.15
#